data_AF-A0A401YBE3-F1
#
_entry.id   AF-A0A401YBE3-F1
#
_cell.length_a   1.000
_cell.length_b   1.000
_cell.length_c   1.000
_cell.angle_alpha   90.00
_cell.angle_beta   90.00
_cell.angle_gamma   90.00
#
_symmetry.space_group_name_H-M   'P 1'
#
loop_
_entity.id
_entity.type
_entity.pdbx_description
1 polymer ?
#
loop_
_entity_poly.entity_id
_entity_poly.type
_entity_poly.pdbx_seq_one_letter_code
_entity_poly.pdbx_strand_id
1 'polypeptide(L)'
;MPGLRCRPRPAESGAAAVEFALVAPLLMLLVCGIISYGFMLSFRQSVSQAAAEAARAAAVAPATADRSAVAYAAVKDVMGKTCNAAGSYLHCSMAVTSGVIAVTVTYDYGADPHQLELLGTGIAMPDTLQYTASAKGNS
;
A
#
# COMPACT_ATOMS: atom_id res chain seq x y z
N MET A 1 59.36 -9.82 48.62
CA MET A 1 57.98 -9.40 48.28
C MET A 1 57.84 -9.46 46.75
N PRO A 2 57.14 -10.45 46.15
CA PRO A 2 56.90 -10.47 44.71
C PRO A 2 55.65 -9.64 44.38
N GLY A 3 55.82 -8.61 43.54
CA GLY A 3 54.71 -7.79 43.05
C GLY A 3 53.87 -8.57 42.04
N LEU A 4 52.57 -8.67 42.29
CA LEU A 4 51.60 -9.22 41.34
C LEU A 4 51.52 -8.31 40.11
N ARG A 5 51.83 -8.85 38.94
CA ARG A 5 51.52 -8.23 37.65
C ARG A 5 50.12 -8.68 37.23
N CYS A 6 49.19 -7.74 37.10
CA CYS A 6 47.91 -7.99 36.44
C CYS A 6 48.15 -8.12 34.93
N ARG A 7 47.80 -9.29 34.37
CA ARG A 7 47.75 -9.52 32.93
C ARG A 7 46.40 -9.00 32.42
N PRO A 8 46.36 -8.10 31.42
CA PRO A 8 45.09 -7.66 30.84
C PRO A 8 44.40 -8.87 30.20
N ARG A 9 43.14 -9.10 30.54
CA ARG A 9 42.31 -10.13 29.90
C ARG A 9 42.01 -9.71 28.46
N PRO A 10 42.01 -10.63 27.49
CA PRO A 10 41.69 -10.31 26.11
C PRO A 10 40.27 -9.76 26.03
N ALA A 11 40.05 -8.80 25.14
CA ALA A 11 38.77 -8.14 24.93
C ALA A 11 37.74 -9.06 24.25
N GLU A 12 37.19 -10.03 24.98
CA GLU A 12 36.12 -10.94 24.56
C GLU A 12 34.85 -10.16 24.19
N SER A 13 34.62 -9.03 24.89
CA SER A 13 33.48 -8.14 24.68
C SER A 13 33.52 -7.37 23.35
N GLY A 14 34.69 -7.25 22.71
CA GLY A 14 34.84 -6.55 21.43
C GLY A 14 34.43 -7.41 20.24
N ALA A 15 34.64 -8.73 20.32
CA ALA A 15 34.29 -9.67 19.25
C ALA A 15 32.76 -9.78 19.08
N ALA A 16 32.01 -9.90 20.18
CA ALA A 16 30.55 -9.95 20.13
C ALA A 16 29.91 -8.66 19.58
N ALA A 17 30.55 -7.49 19.84
CA ALA A 17 30.07 -6.21 19.33
C ALA A 17 30.23 -6.09 17.80
N VAL A 18 31.32 -6.62 17.22
CA VAL A 18 31.53 -6.59 15.77
C VAL A 18 30.67 -7.61 15.02
N GLU A 19 30.38 -8.76 15.62
CA GLU A 19 29.45 -9.75 15.05
C GLU A 19 28.03 -9.18 14.96
N PHE A 20 27.57 -8.51 16.03
CA PHE A 20 26.28 -7.83 16.01
C PHE A 20 26.24 -6.68 15.01
N ALA A 21 27.31 -5.90 14.87
CA ALA A 21 27.38 -4.79 13.92
C ALA A 21 27.25 -5.23 12.45
N LEU A 22 27.61 -6.48 12.12
CA LEU A 22 27.44 -7.04 10.77
C LEU A 22 26.04 -7.64 10.54
N VAL A 23 25.44 -8.24 11.58
CA VAL A 23 24.12 -8.89 11.48
C VAL A 23 22.98 -7.87 11.60
N ALA A 24 23.14 -6.85 12.43
CA ALA A 24 22.16 -5.79 12.66
C ALA A 24 21.69 -5.08 11.36
N PRO A 25 22.56 -4.63 10.43
CA PRO A 25 22.11 -3.97 9.20
C PRO A 25 21.32 -4.93 8.28
N LEU A 26 21.70 -6.21 8.23
CA LEU A 26 20.97 -7.22 7.45
C LEU A 26 19.58 -7.47 8.03
N LEU A 27 19.47 -7.60 9.36
CA LEU A 27 18.19 -7.73 10.05
C LEU A 27 17.33 -6.48 9.89
N MET A 28 17.93 -5.29 9.94
CA MET A 28 17.24 -4.01 9.75
C MET A 28 16.64 -3.91 8.34
N LEU A 29 17.40 -4.27 7.30
CA LEU A 29 16.91 -4.32 5.93
C LEU A 29 15.75 -5.32 5.77
N LEU A 30 15.87 -6.50 6.36
CA LEU A 30 14.83 -7.52 6.32
C LEU A 30 13.55 -7.06 7.02
N VAL A 31 13.65 -6.45 8.19
CA VAL A 31 12.49 -5.90 8.92
C VAL A 31 11.86 -4.75 8.14
N CYS A 32 12.64 -3.80 7.62
CA CYS A 32 12.13 -2.74 6.77
C CYS A 32 11.40 -3.30 5.54
N GLY A 33 11.96 -4.31 4.88
CA GLY A 33 11.32 -4.98 3.75
C GLY A 33 9.98 -5.62 4.11
N ILE A 34 9.89 -6.30 5.26
CA ILE A 34 8.63 -6.89 5.75
C ILE A 34 7.59 -5.81 6.05
N ILE A 35 7.99 -4.71 6.69
CA ILE A 35 7.06 -3.60 7.01
C ILE A 35 6.53 -2.97 5.73
N SER A 36 7.41 -2.66 4.77
CA SER A 36 7.02 -2.12 3.47
C SER A 36 6.06 -3.05 2.72
N TYR A 37 6.34 -4.36 2.73
CA TYR A 37 5.47 -5.34 2.10
C TYR A 37 4.10 -5.45 2.80
N GLY A 38 4.08 -5.43 4.14
CA GLY A 38 2.84 -5.45 4.93
C GLY A 38 1.96 -4.23 4.64
N PHE A 39 2.56 -3.06 4.49
CA PHE A 39 1.83 -1.84 4.12
C PHE A 39 1.24 -1.94 2.70
N MET A 40 2.01 -2.45 1.74
CA MET A 40 1.54 -2.67 0.37
C MET A 40 0.37 -3.65 0.32
N LEU A 41 0.45 -4.77 1.06
CA LEU A 41 -0.64 -5.75 1.12
C LEU A 41 -1.90 -5.14 1.75
N SER A 42 -1.75 -4.40 2.85
CA SER A 42 -2.86 -3.73 3.53
C SER A 42 -3.59 -2.76 2.59
N PHE A 43 -2.83 -2.01 1.80
CA PHE A 43 -3.38 -1.10 0.80
C PHE A 43 -4.09 -1.85 -0.35
N ARG A 44 -3.50 -2.95 -0.84
CA ARG A 44 -4.13 -3.80 -1.86
C ARG A 44 -5.48 -4.34 -1.37
N GLN A 45 -5.54 -4.77 -0.11
CA GLN A 45 -6.77 -5.25 0.51
C GLN A 45 -7.82 -4.14 0.59
N SER A 46 -7.47 -2.93 1.05
CA SER A 46 -8.43 -1.83 1.16
C SER A 46 -8.98 -1.40 -0.20
N VAL A 47 -8.15 -1.29 -1.24
CA VAL A 47 -8.61 -0.98 -2.61
C VAL A 47 -9.54 -2.06 -3.14
N SER A 48 -9.19 -3.34 -2.95
CA SER A 48 -10.03 -4.45 -3.41
C SER A 48 -11.39 -4.47 -2.71
N GLN A 49 -11.41 -4.20 -1.40
CA GLN A 49 -12.63 -4.10 -0.61
C GLN A 49 -13.48 -2.90 -1.07
N ALA A 50 -12.86 -1.75 -1.33
CA ALA A 50 -13.54 -0.56 -1.81
C ALA A 50 -14.19 -0.79 -3.17
N ALA A 51 -13.48 -1.42 -4.11
CA ALA A 51 -14.02 -1.73 -5.44
C ALA A 51 -15.19 -2.74 -5.36
N ALA A 52 -15.08 -3.75 -4.50
CA ALA A 52 -16.16 -4.72 -4.29
C ALA A 52 -17.41 -4.08 -3.68
N GLU A 53 -17.25 -3.23 -2.67
CA GLU A 53 -18.36 -2.53 -2.03
C GLU A 53 -19.02 -1.52 -2.98
N ALA A 54 -18.21 -0.80 -3.75
CA ALA A 54 -18.71 0.11 -4.78
C ALA A 54 -19.53 -0.60 -5.87
N ALA A 55 -19.07 -1.77 -6.33
CA ALA A 55 -19.79 -2.57 -7.30
C ALA A 55 -21.11 -3.12 -6.73
N ARG A 56 -21.13 -3.56 -5.47
CA ARG A 56 -22.35 -4.00 -4.78
C ARG A 56 -23.35 -2.85 -4.59
N ALA A 57 -22.88 -1.72 -4.09
CA ALA A 57 -23.72 -0.54 -3.88
C ALA A 57 -24.33 -0.05 -5.20
N ALA A 58 -23.54 -0.05 -6.29
CA ALA A 58 -24.02 0.31 -7.62
C ALA A 58 -25.02 -0.72 -8.20
N ALA A 59 -24.84 -2.02 -7.90
CA ALA A 59 -25.72 -3.09 -8.39
C ALA A 59 -27.10 -3.10 -7.74
N VAL A 60 -27.20 -2.68 -6.47
CA VAL A 60 -28.47 -2.58 -5.74
C VAL A 60 -29.15 -1.21 -5.97
N ALA A 61 -28.38 -0.20 -6.41
CA ALA A 61 -28.92 1.12 -6.69
C ALA A 61 -29.98 1.07 -7.82
N PRO A 62 -31.15 1.71 -7.62
CA PRO A 62 -32.20 1.75 -8.64
C PRO A 62 -31.71 2.46 -9.90
N ALA A 63 -32.23 2.06 -11.06
CA ALA A 63 -31.81 2.64 -12.35
C ALA A 63 -32.09 4.15 -12.47
N THR A 64 -33.00 4.68 -11.66
CA THR A 64 -33.35 6.10 -11.58
C THR A 64 -32.38 6.90 -10.69
N ALA A 65 -31.49 6.25 -9.94
CA ALA A 65 -30.49 6.92 -9.12
C ALA A 65 -29.14 7.01 -9.84
N ASP A 66 -28.35 8.02 -9.47
CA ASP A 66 -26.96 8.14 -9.90
C ASP A 66 -26.10 7.03 -9.27
N ARG A 67 -26.04 5.88 -9.95
CA ARG A 67 -25.24 4.72 -9.52
C ARG A 67 -23.76 5.08 -9.31
N SER A 68 -23.25 6.06 -10.06
CA SER A 68 -21.90 6.62 -9.94
C SER A 68 -21.69 7.27 -8.58
N ALA A 69 -22.60 8.13 -8.16
CA ALA A 69 -22.55 8.77 -6.85
C ALA A 69 -22.62 7.75 -5.72
N VAL A 70 -23.46 6.72 -5.85
CA VAL A 70 -23.58 5.63 -4.86
C VAL A 70 -22.29 4.81 -4.77
N ALA A 71 -21.70 4.44 -5.91
CA ALA A 71 -20.42 3.73 -5.95
C ALA A 71 -19.29 4.54 -5.31
N TYR A 72 -19.19 5.84 -5.64
CA TYR A 72 -18.15 6.72 -5.10
C TYR A 72 -18.33 6.98 -3.61
N ALA A 73 -19.57 7.02 -3.11
CA ALA A 73 -19.84 7.08 -1.67
C ALA A 73 -19.35 5.83 -0.95
N ALA A 74 -19.55 4.64 -1.52
CA ALA A 74 -19.04 3.39 -0.97
C ALA A 74 -17.50 3.33 -0.95
N VAL A 75 -16.84 3.80 -2.01
CA VAL A 75 -15.36 3.93 -2.01
C VAL A 75 -14.91 4.90 -0.91
N LYS A 76 -15.61 6.02 -0.73
CA LYS A 76 -15.30 7.00 0.33
C LYS A 76 -15.45 6.40 1.73
N ASP A 77 -16.43 5.55 1.96
CA ASP A 77 -16.64 4.88 3.25
C ASP A 77 -15.46 3.95 3.60
N VAL A 78 -15.00 3.16 2.63
CA VAL A 78 -13.89 2.21 2.84
C VAL A 78 -12.53 2.90 2.91
N MET A 79 -12.27 3.88 2.04
CA MET A 79 -10.94 4.49 1.90
C MET A 79 -10.80 5.84 2.62
N GLY A 80 -11.89 6.43 3.12
CA GLY A 80 -11.89 7.77 3.74
C GLY A 80 -11.55 8.91 2.77
N LYS A 81 -11.51 8.64 1.46
CA LYS A 81 -11.07 9.58 0.41
C LYS A 81 -12.15 9.72 -0.65
N THR A 82 -12.32 10.94 -1.16
CA THR A 82 -13.27 11.24 -2.24
C THR A 82 -12.65 10.91 -3.58
N CYS A 83 -13.34 10.08 -4.37
CA CYS A 83 -12.99 9.83 -5.77
C CYS A 83 -12.99 11.12 -6.60
N ASN A 84 -12.00 11.27 -7.48
CA ASN A 84 -11.90 12.37 -8.47
C ASN A 84 -11.90 13.79 -7.87
N ALA A 85 -11.52 13.96 -6.61
CA ALA A 85 -11.35 15.30 -6.04
C ALA A 85 -10.12 15.99 -6.64
N ALA A 86 -10.20 17.32 -6.79
CA ALA A 86 -9.10 18.12 -7.32
C ALA A 86 -7.84 17.94 -6.44
N GLY A 87 -6.72 17.54 -7.07
CA GLY A 87 -5.47 17.24 -6.36
C GLY A 87 -5.43 15.88 -5.64
N SER A 88 -6.38 14.98 -5.89
CA SER A 88 -6.34 13.60 -5.39
C SER A 88 -5.69 12.65 -6.40
N TYR A 89 -4.92 11.69 -5.89
CA TYR A 89 -4.32 10.56 -6.60
C TYR A 89 -5.29 9.37 -6.79
N LEU A 90 -6.55 9.53 -6.34
CA LEU A 90 -7.55 8.48 -6.34
C LEU A 90 -8.63 8.81 -7.39
N HIS A 91 -8.58 8.07 -8.49
CA HIS A 91 -9.48 8.20 -9.62
C HIS A 91 -10.45 7.03 -9.68
N CYS A 92 -11.74 7.30 -9.60
CA CYS A 92 -12.77 6.27 -9.75
C CYS A 92 -13.54 6.53 -11.04
N SER A 93 -13.73 5.49 -11.83
CA SER A 93 -14.65 5.51 -12.97
C SER A 93 -15.59 4.33 -12.88
N MET A 94 -16.78 4.50 -13.43
CA MET A 94 -17.70 3.40 -13.59
C MET A 94 -18.23 3.32 -15.00
N ALA A 95 -18.40 2.09 -15.47
CA ALA A 95 -18.96 1.78 -16.76
C ALA A 95 -20.06 0.72 -16.58
N VAL A 96 -21.15 0.88 -17.32
CA VAL A 96 -22.21 -0.12 -17.39
C VAL A 96 -22.21 -0.68 -18.80
N THR A 97 -21.94 -1.98 -18.93
CA THR A 97 -21.93 -2.67 -20.23
C THR A 97 -22.88 -3.86 -20.16
N SER A 98 -23.96 -3.82 -20.94
CA SER A 98 -24.93 -4.92 -21.06
C SER A 98 -25.49 -5.43 -19.71
N GLY A 99 -25.78 -4.52 -18.77
CA GLY A 99 -26.29 -4.86 -17.43
C GLY A 99 -25.22 -5.30 -16.42
N VAL A 100 -23.94 -5.35 -16.81
CA VAL A 100 -22.81 -5.52 -15.90
C VAL A 100 -22.26 -4.16 -15.51
N ILE A 101 -22.16 -3.91 -14.21
CA ILE A 101 -21.58 -2.69 -13.65
C ILE A 101 -20.12 -2.99 -13.33
N ALA A 102 -19.21 -2.29 -14.00
CA ALA A 102 -17.79 -2.32 -13.73
C ALA A 102 -17.40 -1.02 -13.03
N VAL A 103 -16.78 -1.14 -11.85
CA VAL A 103 -16.19 -0.02 -11.12
C VAL A 103 -14.67 -0.17 -11.19
N THR A 104 -14.02 0.85 -11.72
CA THR A 104 -12.56 0.94 -11.83
C THR A 104 -12.07 1.94 -10.79
N VAL A 105 -11.22 1.48 -9.88
CA VAL A 105 -10.52 2.34 -8.92
C VAL A 105 -9.05 2.37 -9.34
N THR A 106 -8.60 3.55 -9.74
CA THR A 106 -7.22 3.85 -10.14
C THR A 106 -6.57 4.65 -9.02
N TYR A 107 -5.47 4.14 -8.49
CA TYR A 107 -4.64 4.88 -7.56
C TYR A 107 -3.30 5.20 -8.23
N ASP A 108 -3.01 6.48 -8.34
CA ASP A 108 -1.80 7.02 -8.96
C ASP A 108 -0.71 7.15 -7.88
N TYR A 109 0.29 6.28 -7.95
CA TYR A 109 1.40 6.26 -6.97
C TYR A 109 2.51 7.23 -7.36
N GLY A 110 2.54 7.71 -8.60
CA GLY A 110 3.56 8.64 -9.11
C GLY A 110 3.41 10.08 -8.60
N ALA A 111 2.26 10.42 -8.02
CA ALA A 111 1.98 11.75 -7.47
C ALA A 111 2.27 11.89 -5.96
N ASP A 112 2.81 10.86 -5.30
CA ASP A 112 3.07 10.88 -3.86
C ASP A 112 4.43 11.59 -3.56
N PRO A 113 4.45 12.71 -2.80
CA PRO A 113 5.65 13.52 -2.55
C PRO A 113 6.67 12.88 -1.58
N HIS A 114 6.50 11.59 -1.25
CA HIS A 114 7.35 10.84 -0.33
C HIS A 114 8.29 9.84 -1.03
N GLN A 115 8.50 9.93 -2.35
CA GLN A 115 9.55 9.17 -3.00
C GLN A 115 10.93 9.56 -2.45
N LEU A 116 11.41 8.75 -1.51
CA LEU A 116 12.79 8.76 -1.07
C LEU A 116 13.64 8.29 -2.26
N GLU A 117 14.18 9.24 -3.02
CA GLU A 117 15.05 9.02 -4.18
C GLU A 117 16.41 8.43 -3.73
N LEU A 118 16.41 7.19 -3.22
CA LEU A 118 17.66 6.52 -2.90
C LEU A 118 18.25 5.97 -4.20
N LEU A 119 19.21 6.74 -4.73
CA LEU A 119 20.09 6.36 -5.84
C LEU A 119 19.47 6.40 -7.24
N GLY A 120 18.68 7.45 -7.56
CA GLY A 120 18.50 7.97 -8.92
C GLY A 120 18.18 6.97 -10.03
N THR A 121 17.59 5.83 -9.70
CA THR A 121 17.34 4.72 -10.63
C THR A 121 15.91 4.27 -10.40
N GLY A 122 15.02 4.74 -11.28
CA GLY A 122 13.63 4.30 -11.37
C GLY A 122 13.54 2.83 -11.77
N ILE A 123 13.88 1.93 -10.85
CA ILE A 123 13.76 0.49 -11.05
C ILE A 123 12.42 0.04 -10.45
N ALA A 124 11.42 0.06 -11.32
CA ALA A 124 10.28 -0.85 -11.34
C ALA A 124 9.23 -0.76 -10.22
N MET A 125 8.59 0.40 -10.05
CA MET A 125 7.22 0.44 -9.52
C MET A 125 6.29 0.96 -10.62
N PRO A 126 5.25 0.22 -11.06
CA PRO A 126 4.31 0.72 -12.06
C PRO A 126 3.58 1.94 -11.48
N ASP A 127 3.63 3.05 -12.21
CA ASP A 127 3.20 4.38 -11.78
C ASP A 127 1.69 4.47 -11.42
N THR A 128 0.90 3.51 -11.88
CA THR A 128 -0.53 3.40 -11.58
C THR A 128 -0.89 1.97 -11.20
N LEU A 129 -1.61 1.81 -10.08
CA LEU A 129 -2.26 0.56 -9.74
C LEU A 129 -3.75 0.70 -10.05
N GLN A 130 -4.15 0.18 -11.21
CA GLN A 130 -5.54 0.04 -11.61
C GLN A 130 -6.11 -1.27 -11.06
N TYR A 131 -7.22 -1.18 -10.32
CA TYR A 131 -8.04 -2.32 -9.95
C TYR A 131 -9.45 -2.16 -10.50
N THR A 132 -9.90 -3.16 -11.25
CA THR A 132 -11.22 -3.21 -11.89
C THR A 132 -12.05 -4.32 -11.25
N ALA A 133 -13.20 -3.98 -10.68
CA ALA A 133 -14.15 -4.96 -10.15
C ALA A 133 -15.47 -4.88 -10.95
N SER A 134 -15.99 -6.02 -11.41
CA SER A 134 -17.25 -6.10 -12.14
C SER A 134 -18.29 -6.92 -11.38
N ALA A 135 -19.52 -6.40 -11.30
CA ALA A 135 -20.68 -7.07 -10.71
C ALA A 135 -21.88 -6.96 -11.66
N LYS A 136 -22.66 -8.03 -11.78
CA LYS A 136 -23.88 -8.04 -12.61
C LYS A 136 -25.00 -7.30 -11.87
N GLY A 137 -25.51 -6.21 -12.44
CA GLY A 137 -26.60 -5.42 -11.88
C GLY A 137 -27.96 -6.06 -12.14
N ASN A 138 -28.88 -5.94 -11.18
CA ASN A 138 -30.24 -6.44 -11.33
C ASN A 138 -31.04 -5.43 -12.18
N SER A 139 -31.42 -5.85 -13.39
CA SER A 139 -32.29 -5.10 -14.30
C SER A 139 -33.74 -5.10 -13.81
#